data_AF-A0A0Q7DPV1-F1
#
_entry.id   AF-A0A0Q7DPV1-F1
#
_cell.length_a   1.000
_cell.length_b   1.000
_cell.length_c   1.000
_cell.angle_alpha   90.00
_cell.angle_beta   90.00
_cell.angle_gamma   90.00
#
_symmetry.space_group_name_H-M   'P 1'
#
loop_
_entity.id
_entity.type
_entity.pdbx_description
1 polymer ?
#
loop_
_entity_poly.entity_id
_entity_poly.type
_entity_poly.pdbx_seq_one_letter_code
_entity_poly.pdbx_strand_id
1 'polypeptide(L)'
;MIAILAALALQSAPPYLQFMEEAEALGRAAYLGGVCAGMGIVETDEGALQDLADDFIRRATIARTDGPVLDGALQSGIQREKEAVALMMDLGPDDGSARRRQREDQAAEYFGKGCADLTLDYPEAFKLPAEN
;
A
#
# COMPACT_ATOMS: atom_id res chain seq x y z
N MET A 1 4.11 -43.51 -31.72
CA MET A 1 3.50 -43.10 -30.44
C MET A 1 3.45 -41.59 -30.42
N ILE A 2 2.25 -41.02 -30.33
CA ILE A 2 2.01 -39.59 -30.26
C ILE A 2 2.23 -39.17 -28.79
N ALA A 3 3.30 -38.42 -28.52
CA ALA A 3 3.45 -37.71 -27.26
C ALA A 3 2.85 -36.31 -27.41
N ILE A 4 1.53 -36.24 -27.44
CA ILE A 4 0.81 -35.04 -27.02
C ILE A 4 0.68 -35.21 -25.51
N LEU A 5 1.35 -34.38 -24.72
CA LEU A 5 0.97 -34.03 -23.33
C LEU A 5 2.09 -33.19 -22.71
N ALA A 6 1.95 -31.87 -22.84
CA ALA A 6 2.22 -30.89 -21.79
C ALA A 6 2.04 -29.47 -22.36
N ALA A 7 0.86 -29.18 -22.92
CA ALA A 7 0.37 -27.82 -22.80
C ALA A 7 -0.02 -27.67 -21.33
N LEU A 8 0.95 -27.30 -20.48
CA LEU A 8 0.63 -26.78 -19.16
C LEU A 8 -0.28 -25.59 -19.42
N ALA A 9 -1.56 -25.79 -19.14
CA ALA A 9 -2.49 -24.72 -18.94
C ALA A 9 -1.84 -23.77 -17.94
N LEU A 10 -1.41 -22.62 -18.43
CA LEU A 10 -1.15 -21.43 -17.64
C LEU A 10 -2.49 -21.14 -16.94
N GLN A 11 -2.73 -21.79 -15.79
CA GLN A 11 -3.82 -21.41 -14.90
C GLN A 11 -3.36 -20.12 -14.25
N SER A 12 -3.49 -19.02 -15.01
CA SER A 12 -3.46 -17.67 -14.45
C SER A 12 -4.41 -17.68 -13.25
N ALA A 13 -3.91 -17.30 -12.07
CA ALA A 13 -4.74 -17.14 -10.89
C ALA A 13 -6.02 -16.38 -11.28
N PRO A 14 -7.20 -16.79 -10.78
CA PRO A 14 -8.45 -16.13 -11.14
C PRO A 14 -8.30 -14.62 -10.91
N PRO A 15 -8.73 -13.78 -11.87
CA PRO A 15 -8.47 -12.33 -11.86
C PRO A 15 -8.89 -11.67 -10.55
N TYR A 16 -9.92 -12.21 -9.91
CA TYR A 16 -10.36 -11.85 -8.57
C TYR A 16 -9.25 -11.79 -7.51
N LEU A 17 -8.31 -12.76 -7.47
CA LEU A 17 -7.22 -12.73 -6.48
C LEU A 17 -6.28 -11.55 -6.68
N GLN A 18 -6.00 -11.19 -7.94
CA GLN A 18 -5.12 -10.07 -8.27
C GLN A 18 -5.76 -8.73 -7.85
N PHE A 19 -7.05 -8.55 -8.11
CA PHE A 19 -7.77 -7.36 -7.65
C PHE A 19 -7.87 -7.28 -6.12
N MET A 20 -7.96 -8.42 -5.42
CA MET A 20 -7.95 -8.44 -3.95
C MET A 20 -6.60 -8.01 -3.39
N GLU A 21 -5.50 -8.53 -3.94
CA GLU A 21 -4.13 -8.15 -3.55
C GLU A 21 -3.87 -6.67 -3.83
N GLU A 22 -4.30 -6.18 -4.99
CA GLU A 22 -4.19 -4.78 -5.39
C GLU A 22 -5.06 -3.88 -4.49
N ALA A 23 -6.31 -4.25 -4.19
CA ALA A 23 -7.16 -3.52 -3.26
C ALA A 23 -6.52 -3.41 -1.87
N GLU A 24 -5.98 -4.51 -1.35
CA GLU A 24 -5.29 -4.48 -0.05
C GLU A 24 -4.05 -3.57 -0.11
N ALA A 25 -3.26 -3.63 -1.19
CA ALA A 25 -2.10 -2.78 -1.39
C ALA A 25 -2.47 -1.29 -1.48
N LEU A 26 -3.52 -0.95 -2.23
CA LEU A 26 -4.08 0.41 -2.31
C LEU A 26 -4.57 0.89 -0.94
N GLY A 27 -5.21 0.01 -0.16
CA GLY A 27 -5.66 0.33 1.19
C GLY A 27 -4.50 0.68 2.13
N ARG A 28 -3.42 -0.11 2.09
CA ARG A 28 -2.19 0.20 2.84
C ARG A 28 -1.56 1.51 2.35
N ALA A 29 -1.40 1.66 1.05
CA ALA A 29 -0.78 2.83 0.43
C ALA A 29 -1.56 4.12 0.75
N ALA A 30 -2.89 4.09 0.73
CA ALA A 30 -3.73 5.23 1.08
C ALA A 30 -3.54 5.66 2.54
N TYR A 31 -3.51 4.70 3.48
CA TYR A 31 -3.31 5.02 4.89
C TYR A 31 -1.89 5.55 5.15
N LEU A 32 -0.87 4.84 4.68
CA LEU A 32 0.53 5.23 4.82
C LEU A 32 0.79 6.59 4.14
N GLY A 33 0.22 6.82 2.96
CA GLY A 33 0.34 8.08 2.24
C GLY A 33 -0.24 9.26 3.00
N GLY A 34 -1.40 9.09 3.62
CA GLY A 34 -1.96 10.10 4.54
C GLY A 34 -1.04 10.39 5.73
N VAL A 35 -0.41 9.36 6.31
CA VAL A 35 0.55 9.51 7.40
C VAL A 35 1.82 10.24 6.94
N CYS A 36 2.42 9.81 5.84
CA CYS A 36 3.61 10.42 5.24
C CYS A 36 3.38 11.89 4.87
N ALA A 37 2.21 12.21 4.30
CA ALA A 37 1.82 13.58 3.98
C ALA A 37 1.62 14.44 5.23
N GLY A 38 0.96 13.90 6.26
CA GLY A 38 0.79 14.57 7.55
C GLY A 38 2.13 14.87 8.27
N MET A 39 3.15 14.06 8.03
CA MET A 39 4.52 14.28 8.53
C MET A 39 5.36 15.22 7.64
N GLY A 40 4.84 15.60 6.47
CA GLY A 40 5.56 16.43 5.49
C GLY A 40 6.70 15.69 4.77
N ILE A 41 6.68 14.35 4.76
CA ILE A 41 7.69 13.54 4.06
C ILE A 41 7.38 13.45 2.56
N VAL A 42 6.10 13.50 2.20
CA VAL A 42 5.62 13.51 0.81
C VAL A 42 4.55 14.58 0.64
N GLU A 43 4.42 15.09 -0.58
CA GLU A 43 3.28 15.85 -1.05
C GLU A 43 2.29 14.92 -1.73
N THR A 44 1.00 15.22 -1.57
CA THR A 44 -0.09 14.40 -2.13
C THR A 44 -0.90 15.22 -3.12
N ASP A 45 -1.17 14.64 -4.30
CA ASP A 45 -2.12 15.18 -5.27
C ASP A 45 -3.46 14.45 -5.13
N GLU A 46 -4.44 15.14 -4.52
CA GLU A 46 -5.78 14.58 -4.28
C GLU A 46 -6.51 14.21 -5.58
N GLY A 47 -6.25 14.93 -6.69
CA GLY A 47 -6.84 14.62 -7.99
C GLY A 47 -6.29 13.31 -8.55
N ALA A 48 -4.97 13.13 -8.49
CA ALA A 48 -4.33 11.89 -8.93
C ALA A 48 -4.72 10.67 -8.07
N LEU A 49 -4.93 10.86 -6.76
CA LEU A 49 -5.47 9.80 -5.89
C LEU A 49 -6.88 9.38 -6.31
N GLN A 50 -7.73 10.35 -6.65
CA GLN A 50 -9.08 10.05 -7.12
C GLN A 50 -9.05 9.31 -8.47
N ASP A 51 -8.18 9.74 -9.40
CA ASP A 51 -8.00 9.07 -10.69
C ASP A 51 -7.51 7.62 -10.54
N LEU A 52 -6.61 7.34 -9.58
CA LEU A 52 -6.16 5.99 -9.25
C LEU A 52 -7.30 5.11 -8.72
N ALA A 53 -8.12 5.65 -7.81
CA ALA A 53 -9.27 4.94 -7.28
C ALA A 53 -10.31 4.64 -8.37
N ASP A 54 -10.60 5.62 -9.21
CA ASP A 54 -11.55 5.48 -10.32
C ASP A 54 -11.05 4.48 -11.37
N ASP A 55 -9.74 4.47 -11.69
CA ASP A 55 -9.16 3.47 -12.60
C ASP A 55 -9.26 2.05 -12.02
N PHE A 56 -8.92 1.88 -10.74
CA PHE A 56 -9.03 0.59 -10.07
C PHE A 56 -10.47 0.06 -10.08
N ILE A 57 -11.44 0.89 -9.68
CA ILE A 57 -12.87 0.51 -9.67
C ILE A 57 -13.33 0.17 -11.09
N ARG A 58 -12.97 0.99 -12.08
CA ARG A 58 -13.32 0.74 -13.48
C ARG A 58 -12.77 -0.61 -13.97
N ARG A 59 -11.52 -0.94 -13.67
CA ARG A 59 -10.91 -2.24 -14.02
C ARG A 59 -11.61 -3.40 -13.30
N ALA A 60 -11.91 -3.26 -12.02
CA ALA A 60 -12.61 -4.26 -11.23
C ALA A 60 -14.03 -4.53 -11.77
N THR A 61 -14.79 -3.49 -12.14
CA THR A 61 -16.13 -3.64 -12.73
C THR A 61 -16.07 -4.30 -14.11
N ILE A 62 -15.11 -3.95 -14.96
CA ILE A 62 -14.92 -4.62 -16.26
C ILE A 62 -14.62 -6.12 -16.06
N ALA A 63 -13.82 -6.45 -15.04
CA ALA A 63 -13.50 -7.82 -14.67
C ALA A 63 -14.64 -8.55 -13.92
N ARG A 64 -15.72 -7.84 -13.56
CA ARG A 64 -16.83 -8.33 -12.71
C ARG A 64 -16.37 -8.88 -11.37
N THR A 65 -15.35 -8.23 -10.82
CA THR A 65 -14.81 -8.52 -9.49
C THR A 65 -15.19 -7.47 -8.47
N ASP A 66 -15.89 -6.41 -8.90
CA ASP A 66 -16.42 -5.35 -8.06
C ASP A 66 -17.44 -5.88 -7.03
N GLY A 67 -17.48 -5.21 -5.87
CA GLY A 67 -18.42 -5.52 -4.80
C GLY A 67 -17.77 -5.60 -3.41
N PRO A 68 -18.56 -6.02 -2.40
CA PRO A 68 -18.22 -5.84 -0.98
C PRO A 68 -16.98 -6.59 -0.52
N VAL A 69 -16.52 -7.59 -1.28
CA VAL A 69 -15.30 -8.33 -0.92
C VAL A 69 -14.04 -7.55 -1.30
N LEU A 70 -14.03 -6.82 -2.42
CA LEU A 70 -12.93 -5.89 -2.73
C LEU A 70 -12.90 -4.73 -1.74
N ASP A 71 -14.06 -4.20 -1.35
CA ASP A 71 -14.14 -3.20 -0.28
C ASP A 71 -13.56 -3.77 1.04
N GLY A 72 -13.87 -5.03 1.35
CA GLY A 72 -13.28 -5.74 2.48
C GLY A 72 -11.76 -5.87 2.40
N ALA A 73 -11.20 -6.11 1.22
CA ALA A 73 -9.75 -6.16 1.01
C ALA A 73 -9.09 -4.80 1.21
N LEU A 74 -9.70 -3.74 0.67
CA LEU A 74 -9.24 -2.36 0.86
C LEU A 74 -9.22 -2.00 2.35
N GLN A 75 -10.31 -2.26 3.07
CA GLN A 75 -10.42 -1.99 4.50
C GLN A 75 -9.45 -2.85 5.33
N SER A 76 -9.24 -4.11 4.95
CA SER A 76 -8.22 -4.98 5.55
C SER A 76 -6.81 -4.39 5.40
N GLY A 77 -6.48 -3.88 4.21
CA GLY A 77 -5.22 -3.19 3.95
C GLY A 77 -5.03 -1.96 4.85
N ILE A 78 -6.02 -1.08 4.90
CA ILE A 78 -6.03 0.10 5.78
C ILE A 78 -5.79 -0.29 7.24
N GLN A 79 -6.54 -1.29 7.73
CA GLN A 79 -6.45 -1.71 9.13
C GLN A 79 -5.07 -2.30 9.47
N ARG A 80 -4.49 -3.13 8.58
CA ARG A 80 -3.14 -3.67 8.75
C ARG A 80 -2.09 -2.58 8.81
N GLU A 81 -2.17 -1.60 7.90
CA GLU A 81 -1.23 -0.49 7.87
C GLU A 81 -1.37 0.37 9.14
N LYS A 82 -2.60 0.62 9.58
CA LYS A 82 -2.87 1.35 10.83
C LYS A 82 -2.26 0.66 12.05
N GLU A 83 -2.35 -0.67 12.13
CA GLU A 83 -1.72 -1.45 13.20
C GLU A 83 -0.20 -1.39 13.13
N ALA A 84 0.38 -1.49 11.94
CA ALA A 84 1.82 -1.37 11.74
C ALA A 84 2.34 0.02 12.13
N VAL A 85 1.68 1.09 11.67
CA VAL A 85 2.00 2.48 12.04
C VAL A 85 1.87 2.69 13.54
N ALA A 86 0.79 2.22 14.16
CA ALA A 86 0.60 2.33 15.60
C ALA A 86 1.72 1.63 16.39
N LEU A 87 2.17 0.46 15.92
CA LEU A 87 3.30 -0.26 16.51
C LEU A 87 4.62 0.52 16.36
N MET A 88 4.87 1.11 15.20
CA MET A 88 6.10 1.87 14.94
C MET A 88 6.13 3.21 15.69
N MET A 89 4.97 3.82 15.94
CA MET A 89 4.86 5.03 16.75
C MET A 89 4.86 4.75 18.26
N ASP A 90 4.63 3.50 18.69
CA ASP A 90 4.77 3.10 20.10
C ASP A 90 6.24 2.89 20.49
N LEU A 91 6.93 4.02 20.65
CA LEU A 91 8.34 4.06 21.02
C LEU A 91 8.56 3.81 22.54
N GLY A 92 7.49 3.72 23.35
CA GLY A 92 7.58 3.66 24.80
C GLY A 92 8.02 5.00 25.43
N PRO A 93 8.42 5.02 26.72
CA PRO A 93 8.95 6.23 27.35
C PRO A 93 10.30 6.62 26.74
N ASP A 94 10.56 7.92 26.65
CA ASP A 94 11.88 8.46 26.29
C ASP A 94 12.80 8.42 27.51
N ASP A 95 13.45 7.28 27.70
CA ASP A 95 14.35 6.97 28.82
C ASP A 95 15.84 6.98 28.42
N GLY A 96 16.15 7.37 27.18
CA GLY A 96 17.51 7.33 26.62
C GLY A 96 18.11 5.92 26.46
N SER A 97 17.31 4.86 26.67
CA SER A 97 17.79 3.49 26.60
C SER A 97 18.22 3.09 25.19
N ALA A 98 19.08 2.07 25.09
CA ALA A 98 19.41 1.47 23.79
C ALA A 98 18.18 0.88 23.10
N ARG A 99 17.21 0.39 23.89
CA ARG A 99 15.93 -0.13 23.39
C ARG A 99 15.08 0.96 22.74
N ARG A 100 15.02 2.15 23.36
CA ARG A 100 14.30 3.31 22.82
C ARG A 100 14.87 3.72 21.46
N ARG A 101 16.20 3.91 21.38
CA ARG A 101 16.89 4.25 20.13
C ARG A 101 16.66 3.21 19.03
N GLN A 102 16.73 1.91 19.36
CA GLN A 102 16.44 0.86 18.39
C GLN A 102 15.02 0.96 17.80
N ARG A 103 14.02 1.32 18.61
CA ARG A 103 12.64 1.52 18.12
C ARG A 103 12.52 2.76 17.25
N GLU A 104 13.22 3.84 17.60
CA GLU A 104 13.29 5.04 16.77
C GLU A 104 13.92 4.75 15.42
N ASP A 105 15.02 3.98 15.39
CA ASP A 105 15.67 3.54 14.15
C ASP A 105 14.71 2.68 13.30
N GLN A 106 13.98 1.74 13.93
CA GLN A 106 12.99 0.90 13.24
C GLN A 106 11.83 1.73 12.67
N ALA A 107 11.33 2.71 13.43
CA ALA A 107 10.29 3.60 12.97
C ALA A 107 10.79 4.46 11.80
N ALA A 108 11.99 5.03 11.91
CA ALA A 108 12.60 5.83 10.85
C ALA A 108 12.82 5.00 9.57
N GLU A 109 13.28 3.76 9.68
CA GLU A 109 13.42 2.84 8.54
C GLU A 109 12.06 2.53 7.92
N TYR A 110 11.05 2.22 8.75
CA TYR A 110 9.70 1.92 8.29
C TYR A 110 9.10 3.08 7.49
N PHE A 111 9.08 4.28 8.08
CA PHE A 111 8.50 5.45 7.41
C PHE A 111 9.37 5.92 6.25
N GLY A 112 10.71 5.93 6.39
CA GLY A 112 11.61 6.33 5.33
C GLY A 112 11.47 5.47 4.08
N LYS A 113 11.44 4.14 4.25
CA LYS A 113 11.20 3.21 3.14
C LYS A 113 9.77 3.30 2.63
N GLY A 114 8.79 3.24 3.53
CA GLY A 114 7.38 3.23 3.17
C GLY A 114 6.96 4.49 2.38
N CYS A 115 7.39 5.67 2.81
CA CYS A 115 7.11 6.91 2.08
C CYS A 115 7.87 6.98 0.75
N ALA A 116 9.09 6.43 0.66
CA ALA A 116 9.81 6.35 -0.60
C ALA A 116 9.12 5.41 -1.60
N ASP A 117 8.70 4.22 -1.15
CA ASP A 117 7.98 3.24 -1.97
C ASP A 117 6.69 3.85 -2.55
N LEU A 118 5.96 4.68 -1.79
CA LEU A 118 4.79 5.41 -2.32
C LEU A 118 5.10 6.30 -3.52
N THR A 119 6.24 7.02 -3.49
CA THR A 119 6.67 7.89 -4.59
C THR A 119 7.16 7.11 -5.81
N LEU A 120 7.55 5.84 -5.63
CA LEU A 120 7.97 4.96 -6.71
C LEU A 120 6.79 4.24 -7.35
N ASP A 121 5.86 3.75 -6.52
CA ASP A 121 4.73 2.93 -6.96
C ASP A 121 3.56 3.78 -7.47
N TYR A 122 3.39 5.01 -6.93
CA TYR A 122 2.31 5.93 -7.29
C TYR A 122 2.83 7.38 -7.48
N PRO A 123 3.78 7.61 -8.42
CA PRO A 123 4.48 8.90 -8.59
C PRO A 123 3.56 10.05 -9.01
N GLU A 124 2.42 9.75 -9.65
CA GLU A 124 1.41 10.75 -9.98
C GLU A 124 0.70 11.30 -8.74
N ALA A 125 0.52 10.47 -7.70
CA ALA A 125 -0.22 10.81 -6.49
C ALA A 125 0.68 11.27 -5.34
N PHE A 126 1.89 10.74 -5.22
CA PHE A 126 2.83 11.10 -4.15
C PHE A 126 4.17 11.57 -4.70
N LYS A 127 4.64 12.71 -4.21
CA LYS A 127 5.90 13.34 -4.62
C LYS A 127 6.75 13.67 -3.41
N LEU A 128 8.06 13.69 -3.59
CA LEU A 128 8.93 14.30 -2.58
C LEU A 128 8.66 15.80 -2.52
N PRO A 129 8.66 16.43 -1.33
CA PRO A 129 8.55 17.86 -1.20
C PRO A 129 9.65 18.54 -2.01
N ALA A 130 9.33 19.65 -2.67
CA ALA A 130 10.38 20.44 -3.31
C ALA A 130 11.41 20.88 -2.26
N GLU A 131 12.69 20.61 -2.52
CA GLU A 131 13.78 21.09 -1.66
C GLU A 131 13.71 22.63 -1.59
N ASN A 132 13.49 23.16 -0.38
CA ASN A 132 13.63 24.59 -0.07
C ASN A 132 15.08 24.94 0.26
#